data_AF-A0A950HZ03-F1
#
_entry.id   AF-A0A950HZ03-F1
#
_cell.length_a   1.000
_cell.length_b   1.000
_cell.length_c   1.000
_cell.angle_alpha   90.00
_cell.angle_beta   90.00
_cell.angle_gamma   90.00
#
_symmetry.space_group_name_H-M   'P 1'
#
loop_
_entity.id
_entity.type
_entity.pdbx_description
1 polymer ?
#
loop_
_entity_poly.entity_id
_entity_poly.type
_entity_poly.pdbx_seq_one_letter_code
_entity_poly.pdbx_strand_id
1 'polypeptide(L)'
;MAEKLLTEADWKKFAKGRDLKDAALLKAFAAYEKARSPDEQLKLLPAIEKELDALRKAGKGDKELLGQLDAMDKALERETRQVKAAEKEAQEHEAEEGEETPDLLTTKLIPLLRLVKKGEELPAMVASNGKKVAVLMSRRAISPTRRKLLADYLCDGGAPKYFLGTCLFEQNAYTFVLKTQATGLAKKVKAGLFEQVNLRLKVRVRGEAPDDIDDDGEEAPADELEAEEAGAAPDAAPTAPGAAPGDDPLKAEFEQAWAAVEAEALVLVQRGGPDAGKLRAVADFVREKGAAGAYKAALQGIQSLRKLIDAQPAGAAPEAASTAAPPAPAADAQAFNKRLAALLPAVKAATVDGGGQELKARVAEAGQKAAARDFAAAGALLDAAEALIAAARRGAPAPGAGGAEQEEAEADAEVGDAPIDEAARQRYEARLAEIEPGLLELFAARHPESSKLRSVLAYAGEQADSGEFAKAVAALERLAGLVEAARRAPGIDTGESYPGLVAYRKSLLALRAAVGTVERQIEALVAAIPGDLPDEADLAADLADELRESTTALHGLVDEAMSSAENQDTAATRALRAELDGFIEEVRGSPLIKHVDGNPFGVAVSVEQTLGSALENVRRALPALA
;
A
#
# COMPACT_ATOMS: atom_id res chain seq x y z
N MET A 1 -0.49 -31.84 5.83
CA MET A 1 -0.58 -33.22 6.39
C MET A 1 -1.52 -34.14 5.58
N ALA A 2 -2.60 -33.64 4.97
CA ALA A 2 -3.45 -34.44 4.06
C ALA A 2 -2.75 -34.80 2.74
N GLU A 3 -1.89 -33.91 2.24
CA GLU A 3 -1.09 -34.09 1.01
C GLU A 3 -0.29 -35.39 0.96
N LYS A 4 0.11 -35.95 2.11
CA LYS A 4 0.91 -37.19 2.13
C LYS A 4 0.09 -38.40 1.66
N LEU A 5 -1.22 -38.45 1.98
CA LEU A 5 -2.02 -39.66 1.77
C LEU A 5 -2.52 -39.87 0.33
N LEU A 6 -2.50 -38.84 -0.52
CA LEU A 6 -2.97 -38.91 -1.92
C LEU A 6 -1.81 -38.91 -2.93
N THR A 7 -0.68 -39.52 -2.57
CA THR A 7 0.51 -39.58 -3.44
C THR A 7 0.81 -41.00 -3.90
N GLU A 8 1.44 -41.11 -5.07
CA GLU A 8 1.92 -42.38 -5.61
C GLU A 8 2.93 -43.03 -4.65
N ALA A 9 3.81 -42.22 -4.05
CA ALA A 9 4.88 -42.67 -3.17
C ALA A 9 4.37 -43.31 -1.88
N ASP A 10 3.38 -42.69 -1.23
CA ASP A 10 2.87 -43.20 0.05
C ASP A 10 1.96 -44.41 -0.15
N TRP A 11 1.19 -44.48 -1.25
CA TRP A 11 0.45 -45.68 -1.61
C TRP A 11 1.40 -46.86 -1.92
N LYS A 12 2.48 -46.65 -2.69
CA LYS A 12 3.50 -47.68 -2.95
C LYS A 12 4.15 -48.22 -1.68
N LYS A 13 4.39 -47.37 -0.68
CA LYS A 13 4.93 -47.80 0.62
C LYS A 13 3.94 -48.72 1.35
N PHE A 14 2.65 -48.38 1.33
CA PHE A 14 1.59 -49.17 1.96
C PHE A 14 1.36 -50.51 1.24
N ALA A 15 1.31 -50.49 -0.10
CA ALA A 15 1.07 -51.66 -0.93
C ALA A 15 2.28 -52.61 -1.03
N LYS A 16 3.47 -52.19 -0.58
CA LYS A 16 4.69 -53.00 -0.67
C LYS A 16 4.52 -54.34 0.04
N GLY A 17 4.59 -55.43 -0.72
CA GLY A 17 4.44 -56.80 -0.21
C GLY A 17 2.98 -57.24 -0.04
N ARG A 18 2.01 -56.42 -0.45
CA ARG A 18 0.60 -56.79 -0.58
C ARG A 18 0.30 -56.98 -2.07
N ASP A 19 -0.24 -58.14 -2.47
CA ASP A 19 -0.62 -58.41 -3.87
C ASP A 19 -1.94 -57.70 -4.24
N LEU A 20 -1.93 -56.36 -4.19
CA LEU A 20 -3.08 -55.51 -4.50
C LEU A 20 -3.15 -55.21 -6.01
N LYS A 21 -4.36 -55.19 -6.57
CA LYS A 21 -4.60 -54.80 -7.98
C LYS A 21 -4.74 -53.28 -8.10
N ASP A 22 -3.69 -52.55 -7.77
CA ASP A 22 -3.70 -51.09 -7.58
C ASP A 22 -3.12 -50.27 -8.76
N ALA A 23 -2.76 -50.92 -9.86
CA ALA A 23 -2.17 -50.27 -11.04
C ALA A 23 -3.01 -49.10 -11.58
N ALA A 24 -4.35 -49.21 -11.52
CA ALA A 24 -5.25 -48.16 -11.94
C ALA A 24 -5.27 -46.96 -10.97
N LEU A 25 -5.19 -47.23 -9.66
CA LEU A 25 -5.08 -46.19 -8.63
C LEU A 25 -3.75 -45.43 -8.74
N LEU A 26 -2.63 -46.14 -8.94
CA LEU A 26 -1.32 -45.52 -9.17
C LEU A 26 -1.33 -44.60 -10.40
N LYS A 27 -2.02 -45.01 -11.47
CA LYS A 27 -2.18 -44.17 -12.67
C LYS A 27 -3.03 -42.93 -12.40
N ALA A 28 -4.08 -43.04 -11.58
CA ALA A 28 -4.91 -41.90 -11.18
C ALA A 28 -4.11 -40.89 -10.32
N PHE A 29 -3.29 -41.36 -9.38
CA PHE A 29 -2.38 -40.48 -8.62
C PHE A 29 -1.36 -39.79 -9.52
N ALA A 30 -0.70 -40.52 -10.42
CA ALA A 30 0.26 -39.92 -11.33
C ALA A 30 -0.37 -38.89 -12.29
N ALA A 31 -1.66 -39.02 -12.63
CA ALA A 31 -2.39 -38.02 -13.39
C ALA A 31 -2.70 -36.79 -12.52
N TYR A 32 -3.14 -37.00 -11.28
CA TYR A 32 -3.44 -35.94 -10.32
C TYR A 32 -2.19 -35.11 -9.98
N GLU A 33 -1.04 -35.74 -9.72
CA GLU A 33 0.23 -35.06 -9.45
C GLU A 33 0.75 -34.25 -10.65
N LYS A 34 0.32 -34.57 -11.88
CA LYS A 34 0.70 -33.84 -13.11
C LYS A 34 -0.21 -32.66 -13.43
N ALA A 35 -1.39 -32.58 -12.81
CA ALA A 35 -2.33 -31.50 -13.03
C ALA A 35 -1.73 -30.17 -12.55
N ARG A 36 -1.83 -29.14 -13.39
CA ARG A 36 -1.19 -27.84 -13.13
C ARG A 36 -2.18 -26.77 -12.68
N SER A 37 -3.47 -27.06 -12.71
CA SER A 37 -4.53 -26.15 -12.30
C SER A 37 -5.53 -26.82 -11.35
N PRO A 38 -6.20 -26.02 -10.50
CA PRO A 38 -7.28 -26.52 -9.65
C PRO A 38 -8.42 -27.21 -10.43
N ASP A 39 -8.78 -26.70 -11.61
CA ASP A 39 -9.82 -27.29 -12.46
C ASP A 39 -9.41 -28.68 -13.01
N GLU A 40 -8.15 -28.84 -13.42
CA GLU A 40 -7.62 -30.15 -13.84
C GLU A 40 -7.59 -31.14 -12.68
N GLN A 41 -7.16 -30.70 -11.48
CA GLN A 41 -7.16 -31.51 -10.27
C GLN A 41 -8.57 -31.98 -9.92
N LEU A 42 -9.56 -31.07 -9.95
CA LEU A 42 -10.95 -31.36 -9.63
C LEU A 42 -11.57 -32.41 -10.55
N LYS A 43 -11.21 -32.39 -11.85
CA LYS A 43 -11.66 -33.39 -12.83
C LYS A 43 -11.08 -34.78 -12.62
N LEU A 44 -9.93 -34.88 -11.94
CA LEU A 44 -9.22 -36.14 -11.71
C LEU A 44 -9.58 -36.81 -10.38
N LEU A 45 -10.07 -36.06 -9.38
CA LEU A 45 -10.48 -36.60 -8.07
C LEU A 45 -11.54 -37.72 -8.17
N PRO A 46 -12.59 -37.65 -9.03
CA PRO A 46 -13.56 -38.74 -9.18
C PRO A 46 -12.95 -40.04 -9.71
N ALA A 47 -11.86 -39.97 -10.47
CA ALA A 47 -11.16 -41.16 -10.95
C ALA A 47 -10.43 -41.87 -9.80
N ILE A 48 -9.84 -41.11 -8.87
CA ILE A 48 -9.20 -41.67 -7.67
C ILE A 48 -10.26 -42.35 -6.78
N GLU A 49 -11.37 -41.67 -6.50
CA GLU A 49 -12.48 -42.19 -5.69
C GLU A 49 -13.00 -43.54 -6.25
N LYS A 50 -13.22 -43.61 -7.56
CA LYS A 50 -13.66 -44.83 -8.23
C LYS A 50 -12.69 -46.01 -8.04
N GLU A 51 -11.38 -45.76 -8.10
CA GLU A 51 -10.38 -46.81 -7.94
C GLU A 51 -10.21 -47.23 -6.46
N LEU A 52 -10.38 -46.31 -5.50
CA LEU A 52 -10.44 -46.66 -4.07
C LEU A 52 -11.61 -47.61 -3.77
N ASP A 53 -12.78 -47.35 -4.37
CA ASP A 53 -13.95 -48.22 -4.24
C ASP A 53 -13.76 -49.60 -4.90
N ALA A 54 -13.05 -49.66 -6.02
CA ALA A 54 -12.70 -50.92 -6.66
C ALA A 54 -11.79 -51.77 -5.75
N LEU A 55 -10.79 -51.15 -5.11
CA LEU A 55 -9.91 -51.80 -4.14
C LEU A 55 -10.65 -52.22 -2.87
N ARG A 56 -11.59 -51.40 -2.37
CA ARG A 56 -12.45 -51.74 -1.23
C ARG A 56 -13.28 -52.99 -1.52
N LYS A 57 -13.80 -53.13 -2.75
CA LYS A 57 -14.56 -54.33 -3.17
C LYS A 57 -13.69 -55.57 -3.32
N ALA A 58 -12.44 -55.41 -3.78
CA ALA A 58 -11.48 -56.51 -3.89
C ALA A 58 -10.91 -56.95 -2.53
N GLY A 59 -10.81 -56.02 -1.58
CA GLY A 59 -10.13 -56.18 -0.29
C GLY A 59 -11.03 -56.33 0.93
N LYS A 60 -12.28 -56.76 0.79
CA LYS A 60 -13.30 -56.78 1.87
C LYS A 60 -12.89 -57.52 3.16
N GLY A 61 -11.85 -58.36 3.12
CA GLY A 61 -11.34 -59.11 4.27
C GLY A 61 -10.12 -58.48 4.97
N ASP A 62 -9.46 -57.48 4.37
CA ASP A 62 -8.25 -56.85 4.90
C ASP A 62 -8.62 -55.56 5.66
N LYS A 63 -8.66 -55.64 6.99
CA LYS A 63 -9.01 -54.50 7.85
C LYS A 63 -8.01 -53.35 7.77
N GLU A 64 -6.74 -53.64 7.53
CA GLU A 64 -5.71 -52.60 7.41
C GLU A 64 -5.85 -51.86 6.08
N LEU A 65 -6.13 -52.58 4.99
CA LEU A 65 -6.47 -51.98 3.70
C LEU A 65 -7.72 -51.12 3.80
N LEU A 66 -8.79 -51.61 4.42
CA LEU A 66 -10.02 -50.83 4.60
C LEU A 66 -9.76 -49.55 5.42
N GLY A 67 -8.98 -49.64 6.51
CA GLY A 67 -8.61 -48.46 7.30
C GLY A 67 -7.78 -47.44 6.51
N GLN A 68 -6.87 -47.89 5.65
CA GLN A 68 -6.09 -47.01 4.77
C GLN A 68 -6.98 -46.35 3.70
N LEU A 69 -7.88 -47.11 3.07
CA LEU A 69 -8.82 -46.58 2.07
C LEU A 69 -9.77 -45.55 2.69
N ASP A 70 -10.28 -45.79 3.91
CA ASP A 70 -11.13 -44.83 4.62
C ASP A 70 -10.36 -43.55 5.01
N ALA A 71 -9.08 -43.65 5.33
CA ALA A 71 -8.23 -42.49 5.57
C ALA A 71 -7.98 -41.68 4.29
N MET A 72 -7.86 -42.37 3.15
CA MET A 72 -7.69 -41.75 1.83
C MET A 72 -8.97 -41.10 1.32
N ASP A 73 -10.15 -41.69 1.54
CA ASP A 73 -11.43 -41.04 1.23
C ASP A 73 -11.60 -39.73 2.02
N LYS A 74 -11.26 -39.74 3.32
CA LYS A 74 -11.27 -38.50 4.12
C LYS A 74 -10.25 -37.47 3.64
N ALA A 75 -9.11 -37.91 3.12
CA ALA A 75 -8.14 -37.02 2.51
C ALA A 75 -8.70 -36.44 1.19
N LEU A 76 -9.37 -37.26 0.37
CA LEU A 76 -9.97 -36.89 -0.91
C LEU A 76 -11.13 -35.89 -0.73
N GLU A 77 -11.97 -36.06 0.28
CA GLU A 77 -13.02 -35.08 0.63
C GLU A 77 -12.43 -33.71 1.02
N ARG A 78 -11.36 -33.72 1.84
CA ARG A 78 -10.66 -32.49 2.24
C ARG A 78 -10.01 -31.80 1.05
N GLU A 79 -9.34 -32.58 0.20
CA GLU A 79 -8.69 -32.10 -1.01
C GLU A 79 -9.72 -31.52 -1.98
N THR A 80 -10.84 -32.22 -2.21
CA THR A 80 -11.96 -31.73 -3.04
C THR A 80 -12.48 -30.39 -2.53
N ARG A 81 -12.62 -30.23 -1.21
CA ARG A 81 -13.05 -28.98 -0.60
C ARG A 81 -12.01 -27.87 -0.79
N GLN A 82 -10.73 -28.17 -0.65
CA GLN A 82 -9.64 -27.21 -0.85
C GLN A 82 -9.53 -26.77 -2.31
N VAL A 83 -9.56 -27.71 -3.25
CA VAL A 83 -9.49 -27.44 -4.69
C VAL A 83 -10.72 -26.65 -5.15
N LYS A 84 -11.93 -26.98 -4.66
CA LYS A 84 -13.15 -26.19 -4.91
C LYS A 84 -13.09 -24.78 -4.32
N ALA A 85 -12.54 -24.64 -3.11
CA ALA A 85 -12.34 -23.32 -2.52
C ALA A 85 -11.33 -22.50 -3.33
N ALA A 86 -10.22 -23.10 -3.77
CA ALA A 86 -9.24 -22.45 -4.63
C ALA A 86 -9.81 -22.11 -6.03
N GLU A 87 -10.69 -22.94 -6.59
CA GLU A 87 -11.41 -22.65 -7.83
C GLU A 87 -12.39 -21.49 -7.65
N LYS A 88 -13.16 -21.49 -6.54
CA LYS A 88 -14.10 -20.42 -6.22
C LYS A 88 -13.37 -19.10 -5.94
N GLU A 89 -12.29 -19.11 -5.17
CA GLU A 89 -11.44 -17.93 -4.95
C GLU A 89 -10.79 -17.46 -6.25
N ALA A 90 -10.41 -18.37 -7.15
CA ALA A 90 -9.90 -18.00 -8.47
C ALA A 90 -11.00 -17.37 -9.34
N GLN A 91 -12.24 -17.86 -9.30
CA GLN A 91 -13.38 -17.32 -10.04
C GLN A 91 -13.88 -15.98 -9.44
N GLU A 92 -13.92 -15.84 -8.11
CA GLU A 92 -14.30 -14.61 -7.42
C GLU A 92 -13.24 -13.52 -7.62
N HIS A 93 -11.95 -13.85 -7.60
CA HIS A 93 -10.90 -12.89 -7.98
C HIS A 93 -10.88 -12.57 -9.47
N GLU A 94 -11.29 -13.49 -10.35
CA GLU A 94 -11.46 -13.19 -11.78
C GLU A 94 -12.70 -12.30 -12.02
N ALA A 95 -13.70 -12.36 -11.13
CA ALA A 95 -14.85 -11.46 -11.12
C ALA A 95 -14.53 -10.07 -10.51
N GLU A 96 -13.74 -10.00 -9.43
CA GLU A 96 -13.25 -8.72 -8.86
C GLU A 96 -12.18 -8.03 -9.74
N GLU A 97 -11.31 -8.79 -10.42
CA GLU A 97 -10.45 -8.26 -11.48
C GLU A 97 -11.18 -8.09 -12.83
N GLY A 98 -12.46 -8.45 -12.89
CA GLY A 98 -13.33 -8.47 -14.08
C GLY A 98 -13.91 -7.12 -14.47
N GLU A 99 -13.62 -6.05 -13.73
CA GLU A 99 -13.71 -4.71 -14.30
C GLU A 99 -12.60 -4.58 -15.37
N GLU A 100 -12.94 -4.94 -16.61
CA GLU A 100 -12.19 -4.63 -17.85
C GLU A 100 -12.16 -3.11 -18.10
N THR A 101 -11.86 -2.33 -17.07
CA THR A 101 -11.77 -0.89 -17.11
C THR A 101 -10.41 -0.50 -17.70
N PRO A 102 -10.35 0.59 -18.49
CA PRO A 102 -9.09 1.13 -19.01
C PRO A 102 -8.02 1.41 -17.94
N ASP A 103 -8.42 1.50 -16.66
CA ASP A 103 -7.54 1.70 -15.51
C ASP A 103 -6.51 0.59 -15.31
N LEU A 104 -6.78 -0.63 -15.81
CA LEU A 104 -5.81 -1.74 -15.84
C LEU A 104 -4.58 -1.42 -16.69
N LEU A 105 -4.75 -0.58 -17.71
CA LEU A 105 -3.69 -0.17 -18.63
C LEU A 105 -2.99 1.11 -18.17
N THR A 106 -3.49 1.79 -17.14
CA THR A 106 -2.96 3.08 -16.65
C THR A 106 -2.63 2.99 -15.16
N THR A 107 -3.56 3.37 -14.28
CA THR A 107 -3.34 3.53 -12.83
C THR A 107 -2.94 2.22 -12.14
N LYS A 108 -3.52 1.08 -12.53
CA LYS A 108 -3.21 -0.23 -11.93
C LYS A 108 -1.91 -0.85 -12.46
N LEU A 109 -1.32 -0.30 -13.52
CA LEU A 109 -0.02 -0.76 -14.05
C LEU A 109 1.16 -0.27 -13.20
N ILE A 110 1.05 0.91 -12.56
CA ILE A 110 2.12 1.53 -11.77
C ILE A 110 2.58 0.66 -10.58
N PRO A 111 1.67 0.08 -9.76
CA PRO A 111 2.07 -0.83 -8.69
C PRO A 111 2.79 -2.09 -9.19
N LEU A 112 2.41 -2.62 -10.35
CA LEU A 112 3.04 -3.80 -10.94
C LEU A 112 4.46 -3.51 -11.44
N LEU A 113 4.70 -2.33 -12.02
CA LEU A 113 6.04 -1.87 -12.37
C LEU A 113 6.93 -1.73 -11.11
N ARG A 114 6.38 -1.25 -9.98
CA ARG A 114 7.13 -1.21 -8.72
C ARG A 114 7.51 -2.60 -8.21
N LEU A 115 6.65 -3.61 -8.39
CA LEU A 115 6.95 -4.99 -8.03
C LEU A 115 8.06 -5.57 -8.91
N VAL A 116 8.01 -5.32 -10.22
CA VAL A 116 9.08 -5.73 -11.12
C VAL A 116 10.41 -5.08 -10.75
N LYS A 117 10.41 -3.78 -10.41
CA LYS A 117 11.61 -3.09 -9.93
C LYS A 117 12.17 -3.68 -8.61
N LYS A 118 11.34 -4.32 -7.80
CA LYS A 118 11.75 -5.03 -6.57
C LYS A 118 12.28 -6.45 -6.83
N GLY A 119 12.34 -6.88 -8.09
CA GLY A 119 12.88 -8.19 -8.50
C GLY A 119 11.82 -9.25 -8.77
N GLU A 120 10.53 -8.91 -8.81
CA GLU A 120 9.48 -9.88 -9.17
C GLU A 120 9.38 -10.04 -10.70
N GLU A 121 9.22 -11.26 -11.19
CA GLU A 121 8.97 -11.52 -12.62
C GLU A 121 7.47 -11.64 -12.88
N LEU A 122 6.93 -10.76 -13.72
CA LEU A 122 5.49 -10.71 -14.00
C LEU A 122 5.16 -11.07 -15.46
N PRO A 123 4.14 -11.90 -15.72
CA PRO A 123 3.58 -12.07 -17.05
C PRO A 123 3.19 -10.74 -17.71
N ALA A 124 3.56 -10.59 -18.98
CA ALA A 124 3.31 -9.38 -19.77
C ALA A 124 2.73 -9.72 -21.15
N MET A 125 1.80 -8.89 -21.62
CA MET A 125 1.24 -8.94 -22.96
C MET A 125 1.39 -7.57 -23.61
N VAL A 126 2.06 -7.54 -24.77
CA VAL A 126 2.26 -6.33 -25.57
C VAL A 126 1.39 -6.44 -26.81
N ALA A 127 0.52 -5.45 -27.03
CA ALA A 127 -0.24 -5.30 -28.27
C ALA A 127 0.33 -4.14 -29.08
N SER A 128 0.59 -4.37 -30.37
CA SER A 128 1.07 -3.34 -31.30
C SER A 128 0.14 -3.20 -32.49
N ASN A 129 -0.27 -1.97 -32.78
CA ASN A 129 -1.00 -1.61 -33.98
C ASN A 129 -0.29 -0.41 -34.66
N GLY A 130 0.55 -0.71 -35.66
CA GLY A 130 1.36 0.28 -36.35
C GLY A 130 2.38 0.98 -35.44
N LYS A 131 2.11 2.26 -35.11
CA LYS A 131 2.93 3.09 -34.22
C LYS A 131 2.46 3.08 -32.77
N LYS A 132 1.22 2.68 -32.51
CA LYS A 132 0.66 2.61 -31.16
C LYS A 132 0.96 1.25 -30.53
N VAL A 133 1.31 1.26 -29.26
CA VAL A 133 1.59 0.06 -28.46
C VAL A 133 0.94 0.19 -27.10
N ALA A 134 0.34 -0.88 -26.63
CA ALA A 134 -0.22 -0.99 -25.29
C ALA A 134 0.37 -2.22 -24.59
N VAL A 135 0.68 -2.06 -23.31
CA VAL A 135 1.30 -3.07 -22.45
C VAL A 135 0.36 -3.40 -21.31
N LEU A 136 0.15 -4.69 -21.07
CA LEU A 136 -0.60 -5.20 -19.94
C LEU A 136 0.32 -6.12 -19.12
N MET A 137 0.30 -5.97 -17.81
CA MET A 137 1.00 -6.83 -16.86
C MET A 137 0.01 -7.37 -15.84
N SER A 138 0.25 -8.57 -15.31
CA SER A 138 -0.54 -9.13 -14.22
C SER A 138 0.30 -10.03 -13.33
N ARG A 139 -0.13 -10.21 -12.08
CA ARG A 139 0.51 -11.14 -11.12
C ARG A 139 0.32 -12.62 -11.48
N ARG A 140 -0.68 -12.92 -12.32
CA ARG A 140 -1.00 -14.26 -12.82
C ARG A 140 -0.88 -14.30 -14.34
N ALA A 141 -0.96 -15.50 -14.93
CA ALA A 141 -0.91 -15.66 -16.38
C ALA A 141 -2.02 -14.86 -17.07
N ILE A 142 -1.67 -14.12 -18.13
CA ILE A 142 -2.64 -13.27 -18.85
C ILE A 142 -3.51 -14.16 -19.75
N SER A 143 -4.82 -14.18 -19.47
CA SER A 143 -5.81 -14.87 -20.31
C SER A 143 -5.92 -14.25 -21.72
N PRO A 144 -6.15 -15.04 -22.78
CA PRO A 144 -6.40 -14.54 -24.13
C PRO A 144 -7.58 -13.56 -24.24
N THR A 145 -8.52 -13.57 -23.29
CA THR A 145 -9.69 -12.68 -23.26
C THR A 145 -9.28 -11.20 -23.13
N ARG A 146 -8.17 -10.91 -22.43
CA ARG A 146 -7.64 -9.54 -22.23
C ARG A 146 -7.08 -8.89 -23.51
N ARG A 147 -7.02 -9.63 -24.62
CA ARG A 147 -6.66 -9.09 -25.94
C ARG A 147 -7.67 -8.06 -26.44
N LYS A 148 -8.96 -8.24 -26.12
CA LYS A 148 -10.02 -7.31 -26.53
C LYS A 148 -9.82 -5.92 -25.92
N LEU A 149 -9.55 -5.87 -24.62
CA LEU A 149 -9.23 -4.63 -23.90
C LEU A 149 -8.03 -3.89 -24.49
N LEU A 150 -6.97 -4.61 -24.89
CA LEU A 150 -5.83 -4.01 -25.58
C LEU A 150 -6.17 -3.51 -26.99
N ALA A 151 -7.05 -4.20 -27.72
CA ALA A 151 -7.54 -3.76 -29.03
C ALA A 151 -8.40 -2.49 -28.91
N ASP A 152 -9.31 -2.46 -27.94
CA ASP A 152 -10.21 -1.35 -27.66
C ASP A 152 -9.40 -0.12 -27.24
N TYR A 153 -8.33 -0.27 -26.44
CA TYR A 153 -7.44 0.84 -26.09
C TYR A 153 -6.66 1.42 -27.29
N LEU A 154 -6.28 0.56 -28.25
CA LEU A 154 -5.50 0.98 -29.42
C LEU A 154 -6.36 1.69 -30.50
N CYS A 155 -7.70 1.60 -30.41
CA CYS A 155 -8.77 2.37 -31.08
C CYS A 155 -8.70 2.68 -32.60
N ASP A 156 -7.66 2.26 -33.33
CA ASP A 156 -7.46 2.63 -34.74
C ASP A 156 -7.48 1.41 -35.67
N GLY A 157 -8.65 1.04 -36.19
CA GLY A 157 -8.85 0.48 -37.55
C GLY A 157 -8.01 -0.72 -38.04
N GLY A 158 -7.44 -1.56 -37.17
CA GLY A 158 -6.64 -2.72 -37.56
C GLY A 158 -6.50 -3.76 -36.45
N ALA A 159 -6.30 -5.03 -36.82
CA ALA A 159 -6.08 -6.11 -35.86
C ALA A 159 -4.69 -5.96 -35.20
N PRO A 160 -4.59 -5.76 -33.87
CA PRO A 160 -3.31 -5.63 -33.20
C PRO A 160 -2.51 -6.94 -33.29
N LYS A 161 -1.18 -6.83 -33.38
CA LYS A 161 -0.29 -7.97 -33.18
C LYS A 161 -0.02 -8.12 -31.68
N TYR A 162 -0.26 -9.31 -31.15
CA TYR A 162 -0.06 -9.62 -29.73
C TYR A 162 1.24 -10.39 -29.52
N PHE A 163 1.99 -9.96 -28.52
CA PHE A 163 3.22 -10.59 -28.08
C PHE A 163 3.04 -10.99 -26.62
N LEU A 164 3.26 -12.28 -26.33
CA LEU A 164 3.19 -12.83 -24.98
C LEU A 164 4.62 -12.99 -24.45
N GLY A 165 4.81 -12.65 -23.17
CA GLY A 165 6.10 -12.70 -22.53
C GLY A 165 6.07 -12.50 -21.03
N THR A 166 7.23 -12.19 -20.47
CA THR A 166 7.41 -11.80 -19.07
C THR A 166 8.14 -10.46 -19.01
N CYS A 167 7.91 -9.71 -17.94
CA CYS A 167 8.61 -8.46 -17.63
C CYS A 167 9.37 -8.65 -16.32
N LEU A 168 10.65 -8.30 -16.35
CA LEU A 168 11.57 -8.40 -15.22
C LEU A 168 12.47 -7.15 -15.20
N PHE A 169 13.10 -6.87 -14.07
CA PHE A 169 14.01 -5.73 -13.94
C PHE A 169 15.46 -6.21 -13.96
N GLU A 170 16.18 -5.93 -15.04
CA GLU A 170 17.60 -6.30 -15.20
C GLU A 170 18.38 -5.17 -15.86
N GLN A 171 19.66 -5.02 -15.50
CA GLN A 171 20.54 -3.95 -16.02
C GLN A 171 19.92 -2.54 -15.87
N ASN A 172 19.26 -2.29 -14.73
CA ASN A 172 18.58 -1.03 -14.41
C ASN A 172 17.49 -0.63 -15.45
N ALA A 173 16.88 -1.62 -16.12
CA ALA A 173 15.82 -1.42 -17.09
C ALA A 173 14.72 -2.49 -16.97
N TYR A 174 13.49 -2.10 -17.30
CA TYR A 174 12.38 -3.03 -17.46
C TYR A 174 12.58 -3.83 -18.75
N THR A 175 12.87 -5.11 -18.61
CA THR A 175 13.16 -6.00 -19.74
C THR A 175 11.98 -6.91 -20.02
N PHE A 176 11.43 -6.79 -21.23
CA PHE A 176 10.34 -7.61 -21.72
C PHE A 176 10.88 -8.79 -22.53
N VAL A 177 10.68 -10.00 -22.02
CA VAL A 177 11.10 -11.27 -22.62
C VAL A 177 9.95 -11.81 -23.46
N LEU A 178 10.03 -11.63 -24.77
CA LEU A 178 8.94 -11.99 -25.69
C LEU A 178 9.29 -13.25 -26.47
N LYS A 179 8.27 -14.08 -26.78
CA LYS A 179 8.44 -15.31 -27.58
C LYS A 179 8.81 -15.10 -29.06
N THR A 180 8.95 -13.86 -29.50
CA THR A 180 9.21 -13.50 -30.89
C THR A 180 10.33 -12.47 -30.95
N GLN A 181 11.03 -12.39 -32.09
CA GLN A 181 12.17 -11.50 -32.28
C GLN A 181 11.88 -10.04 -31.90
N ALA A 182 12.85 -9.42 -31.22
CA ALA A 182 12.69 -8.17 -30.46
C ALA A 182 12.85 -6.88 -31.29
N THR A 183 13.33 -6.96 -32.53
CA THR A 183 13.85 -5.79 -33.27
C THR A 183 12.83 -4.65 -33.44
N GLY A 184 13.16 -3.47 -32.90
CA GLY A 184 12.35 -2.25 -32.98
C GLY A 184 11.11 -2.23 -32.10
N LEU A 185 10.97 -3.16 -31.14
CA LEU A 185 9.88 -3.15 -30.16
C LEU A 185 10.23 -2.32 -28.94
N ALA A 186 11.49 -2.22 -28.53
CA ALA A 186 11.87 -1.50 -27.30
C ALA A 186 11.42 -0.03 -27.32
N LYS A 187 11.73 0.67 -28.42
CA LYS A 187 11.30 2.06 -28.63
C LYS A 187 9.78 2.24 -28.58
N LYS A 188 9.04 1.28 -29.14
CA LYS A 188 7.58 1.33 -29.19
C LYS A 188 6.94 1.01 -27.85
N VAL A 189 7.48 0.03 -27.12
CA VAL A 189 7.04 -0.32 -25.76
C VAL A 189 7.32 0.83 -24.81
N LYS A 190 8.47 1.49 -24.92
CA LYS A 190 8.80 2.70 -24.15
C LYS A 190 7.81 3.84 -24.41
N ALA A 191 7.48 4.10 -25.67
CA ALA A 191 6.48 5.10 -26.04
C ALA A 191 5.07 4.74 -25.52
N GLY A 192 4.67 3.47 -25.65
CA GLY A 192 3.38 2.97 -25.16
C GLY A 192 3.25 3.05 -23.63
N LEU A 193 4.28 2.63 -22.89
CA LEU A 193 4.31 2.77 -21.43
C LEU A 193 4.26 4.24 -21.00
N PHE A 194 4.97 5.12 -21.70
CA PHE A 194 4.89 6.56 -21.41
C PHE A 194 3.47 7.10 -21.65
N GLU A 195 2.77 6.68 -22.71
CA GLU A 195 1.38 7.07 -22.97
C GLU A 195 0.41 6.49 -21.91
N GLN A 196 0.66 5.27 -21.44
CA GLN A 196 -0.18 4.56 -20.48
C GLN A 196 -0.04 5.06 -19.04
N VAL A 197 1.19 5.22 -18.55
CA VAL A 197 1.46 5.54 -17.13
C VAL A 197 2.08 6.92 -16.92
N ASN A 198 2.40 7.65 -17.99
CA ASN A 198 3.06 8.95 -17.94
C ASN A 198 4.40 8.93 -17.17
N LEU A 199 5.09 7.78 -17.17
CA LEU A 199 6.40 7.58 -16.55
C LEU A 199 7.45 7.30 -17.63
N ARG A 200 8.60 7.98 -17.51
CA ARG A 200 9.76 7.72 -18.36
C ARG A 200 10.54 6.55 -17.78
N LEU A 201 10.40 5.37 -18.38
CA LEU A 201 11.04 4.14 -17.92
C LEU A 201 12.15 3.72 -18.91
N LYS A 202 13.26 3.18 -18.38
CA LYS A 202 14.25 2.47 -19.19
C LYS A 202 13.67 1.11 -19.57
N VAL A 203 13.55 0.84 -20.86
CA VAL A 203 12.88 -0.36 -21.39
C VAL A 203 13.82 -1.08 -22.34
N ARG A 204 13.92 -2.40 -22.17
CA ARG A 204 14.65 -3.31 -23.05
C ARG A 204 13.71 -4.42 -23.51
N VAL A 205 13.93 -4.97 -24.69
CA VAL A 205 13.13 -6.11 -25.18
C VAL A 205 14.09 -7.20 -25.61
N ARG A 206 13.89 -8.42 -25.10
CA ARG A 206 14.68 -9.59 -25.46
C ARG A 206 13.80 -10.70 -26.02
N GLY A 207 14.32 -11.47 -26.98
CA GLY A 207 13.68 -12.69 -27.46
C GLY A 207 13.80 -13.86 -26.48
N GLU A 208 13.29 -15.04 -26.85
CA GLU A 208 13.52 -16.30 -26.11
C GLU A 208 15.01 -16.72 -26.12
N ALA A 209 15.78 -16.27 -27.10
CA ALA A 209 17.23 -16.47 -27.17
C ALA A 209 17.94 -15.33 -26.41
N PRO A 210 18.90 -15.63 -25.51
CA PRO A 210 19.63 -14.61 -24.74
C PRO A 210 20.36 -13.56 -25.59
N ASP A 211 20.70 -13.89 -26.84
CA ASP A 211 21.48 -13.03 -27.74
C ASP A 211 20.61 -12.10 -28.62
N ASP A 212 19.28 -12.23 -28.59
CA ASP A 212 18.35 -11.41 -29.39
C ASP A 212 17.82 -10.24 -28.55
N ILE A 213 18.67 -9.23 -28.35
CA ILE A 213 18.41 -8.06 -27.52
C ILE A 213 18.19 -6.82 -28.39
N ASP A 214 17.03 -6.19 -28.25
CA ASP A 214 16.71 -4.86 -28.78
C ASP A 214 16.79 -3.86 -27.62
N ASP A 215 17.86 -3.07 -27.60
CA ASP A 215 18.06 -1.99 -26.64
C ASP A 215 17.80 -0.64 -27.33
N ASP A 216 17.00 0.23 -26.72
CA ASP A 216 16.65 1.53 -27.31
C ASP A 216 17.83 2.52 -27.28
N GLY A 217 19.01 2.13 -26.76
CA GLY A 217 20.32 2.74 -27.04
C GLY A 217 20.49 4.23 -26.72
N GLU A 218 19.47 4.88 -26.17
CA GLU A 218 19.46 6.29 -25.84
C GLU A 218 19.69 6.39 -24.34
N GLU A 219 20.96 6.62 -23.96
CA GLU A 219 21.40 6.97 -22.61
C GLU A 219 20.70 8.24 -22.15
N ALA A 220 19.50 8.05 -21.59
CA ALA A 220 19.03 8.97 -20.56
C ALA A 220 19.78 8.60 -19.27
N PRO A 221 20.56 9.52 -18.67
CA PRO A 221 21.20 9.26 -17.40
C PRO A 221 20.09 8.96 -16.39
N ALA A 222 20.21 7.82 -15.72
CA ALA A 222 19.38 7.51 -14.56
C ALA A 222 20.34 7.23 -13.43
N ASP A 223 20.69 8.30 -12.72
CA ASP A 223 20.43 8.44 -11.30
C ASP A 223 20.27 9.93 -11.00
N GLU A 224 19.16 10.29 -10.32
CA GLU A 224 18.91 11.49 -9.48
C GLU A 224 17.42 11.88 -9.48
N LEU A 225 16.69 11.27 -8.53
CA LEU A 225 15.57 11.90 -7.82
C LEU A 225 16.10 12.25 -6.42
N GLU A 226 16.84 13.35 -6.29
CA GLU A 226 16.73 14.40 -5.25
C GLU A 226 17.89 15.44 -5.35
N ALA A 227 17.50 16.70 -5.63
CA ALA A 227 18.13 18.01 -5.37
C ALA A 227 19.38 18.54 -6.16
N GLU A 228 19.14 19.68 -6.82
CA GLU A 228 19.99 20.69 -7.52
C GLU A 228 21.38 21.00 -6.88
N GLU A 229 22.42 21.51 -7.54
CA GLU A 229 22.50 22.58 -8.56
C GLU A 229 23.91 22.63 -9.24
N ALA A 230 23.95 23.01 -10.53
CA ALA A 230 25.04 23.63 -11.33
C ALA A 230 26.51 23.14 -11.19
N GLY A 231 27.23 22.70 -12.22
CA GLY A 231 26.99 22.64 -13.66
C GLY A 231 28.30 22.33 -14.43
N ALA A 232 28.15 22.17 -15.75
CA ALA A 232 29.13 22.32 -16.85
C ALA A 232 29.34 21.05 -17.71
N ALA A 233 28.65 21.03 -18.85
CA ALA A 233 29.03 20.31 -20.07
C ALA A 233 29.87 21.26 -20.97
N PRO A 234 30.37 20.88 -22.16
CA PRO A 234 30.94 19.61 -22.64
C PRO A 234 32.29 19.83 -23.41
N ASP A 235 32.77 18.74 -24.02
CA ASP A 235 33.90 18.52 -24.94
C ASP A 235 34.53 19.69 -25.74
N ALA A 236 35.85 19.60 -25.92
CA ALA A 236 36.70 20.42 -26.79
C ALA A 236 36.54 19.97 -28.27
N ALA A 237 36.60 20.75 -29.36
CA ALA A 237 36.99 22.12 -29.72
C ALA A 237 36.48 22.36 -31.20
N PRO A 238 36.67 23.52 -31.90
CA PRO A 238 37.40 24.73 -31.53
C PRO A 238 36.72 26.11 -31.80
N THR A 239 37.06 27.08 -30.95
CA THR A 239 37.25 28.55 -31.15
C THR A 239 36.26 29.43 -31.94
N ALA A 240 35.58 30.35 -31.22
CA ALA A 240 35.51 31.80 -31.50
C ALA A 240 35.04 32.58 -30.22
N PRO A 241 35.50 33.83 -29.94
CA PRO A 241 35.31 34.46 -28.63
C PRO A 241 34.15 35.49 -28.57
N GLY A 242 33.33 35.40 -27.51
CA GLY A 242 32.71 36.55 -26.81
C GLY A 242 31.20 36.80 -27.00
N ALA A 243 30.36 36.37 -26.05
CA ALA A 243 29.04 36.97 -25.74
C ALA A 243 28.55 36.56 -24.33
N ALA A 244 27.90 37.49 -23.61
CA ALA A 244 27.47 37.43 -22.20
C ALA A 244 26.22 36.52 -21.97
N PRO A 245 25.90 36.11 -20.71
CA PRO A 245 24.79 35.19 -20.41
C PRO A 245 23.45 35.89 -20.58
N GLY A 246 22.61 35.38 -21.48
CA GLY A 246 21.26 35.88 -21.74
C GLY A 246 20.22 35.15 -20.92
N ASP A 247 19.31 35.91 -20.30
CA ASP A 247 18.12 35.45 -19.61
C ASP A 247 17.26 34.54 -20.51
N ASP A 248 16.86 33.37 -20.01
CA ASP A 248 15.91 32.50 -20.70
C ASP A 248 14.55 33.20 -20.78
N PRO A 249 14.04 33.58 -21.97
CA PRO A 249 12.80 34.34 -22.11
C PRO A 249 11.59 33.64 -21.49
N LEU A 250 11.59 32.30 -21.44
CA LEU A 250 10.50 31.52 -20.83
C LEU A 250 10.46 31.66 -19.31
N LYS A 251 11.61 31.89 -18.66
CA LYS A 251 11.67 32.14 -17.22
C LYS A 251 11.00 33.45 -16.88
N ALA A 252 11.31 34.52 -17.61
CA ALA A 252 10.69 35.83 -17.42
C ALA A 252 9.17 35.79 -17.63
N GLU A 253 8.70 35.08 -18.68
CA GLU A 253 7.27 34.87 -18.92
C GLU A 253 6.60 34.10 -17.78
N PHE A 254 7.24 33.04 -17.28
CA PHE A 254 6.72 32.26 -16.15
C PHE A 254 6.61 33.11 -14.87
N GLU A 255 7.68 33.81 -14.49
CA GLU A 255 7.70 34.65 -13.28
C GLU A 255 6.62 35.74 -13.34
N GLN A 256 6.47 36.39 -14.50
CA GLN A 256 5.42 37.38 -14.72
C GLN A 256 4.01 36.77 -14.65
N ALA A 257 3.80 35.60 -15.27
CA ALA A 257 2.49 34.94 -15.30
C ALA A 257 2.10 34.37 -13.93
N TRP A 258 3.08 33.85 -13.16
CA TRP A 258 2.86 33.29 -11.84
C TRP A 258 2.51 34.38 -10.82
N ALA A 259 3.27 35.48 -10.83
CA ALA A 259 3.01 36.63 -9.95
C ALA A 259 1.59 37.21 -10.12
N ALA A 260 1.03 37.14 -11.33
CA ALA A 260 -0.32 37.61 -11.61
C ALA A 260 -1.43 36.68 -11.05
N VAL A 261 -1.17 35.39 -10.87
CA VAL A 261 -2.21 34.39 -10.55
C VAL A 261 -2.10 33.86 -9.11
N GLU A 262 -0.91 33.86 -8.52
CA GLU A 262 -0.66 33.28 -7.20
C GLU A 262 -1.52 33.93 -6.09
N ALA A 263 -1.60 35.27 -6.08
CA ALA A 263 -2.38 35.99 -5.07
C ALA A 263 -3.88 35.67 -5.14
N GLU A 264 -4.44 35.57 -6.35
CA GLU A 264 -5.85 35.25 -6.57
C GLU A 264 -6.17 33.80 -6.18
N ALA A 265 -5.31 32.86 -6.57
CA ALA A 265 -5.43 31.46 -6.19
C ALA A 265 -5.40 31.28 -4.66
N LEU A 266 -4.49 31.98 -3.97
CA LEU A 266 -4.33 31.88 -2.52
C LEU A 266 -5.57 32.39 -1.77
N VAL A 267 -6.16 33.51 -2.21
CA VAL A 267 -7.40 34.05 -1.62
C VAL A 267 -8.56 33.07 -1.77
N LEU A 268 -8.72 32.45 -2.95
CA LEU A 268 -9.80 31.49 -3.19
C LEU A 268 -9.62 30.20 -2.38
N VAL A 269 -8.39 29.72 -2.24
CA VAL A 269 -8.06 28.57 -1.38
C VAL A 269 -8.37 28.88 0.08
N GLN A 270 -8.05 30.08 0.56
CA GLN A 270 -8.34 30.50 1.94
C GLN A 270 -9.84 30.70 2.20
N ARG A 271 -10.63 31.06 1.18
CA ARG A 271 -12.09 31.20 1.28
C ARG A 271 -12.82 29.85 1.45
N GLY A 272 -12.18 28.73 1.11
CA GLY A 272 -12.74 27.38 1.34
C GLY A 272 -13.87 26.99 0.38
N GLY A 273 -13.72 27.27 -0.92
CA GLY A 273 -14.69 26.85 -1.95
C GLY A 273 -14.64 25.36 -2.34
N PRO A 274 -15.63 24.85 -3.09
CA PRO A 274 -15.70 23.45 -3.52
C PRO A 274 -14.49 22.98 -4.34
N ASP A 275 -13.78 23.90 -5.01
CA ASP A 275 -12.56 23.59 -5.77
C ASP A 275 -11.25 23.99 -5.04
N ALA A 276 -11.29 24.33 -3.75
CA ALA A 276 -10.09 24.74 -3.02
C ALA A 276 -8.97 23.68 -3.04
N GLY A 277 -9.34 22.39 -3.02
CA GLY A 277 -8.40 21.29 -3.18
C GLY A 277 -7.73 21.26 -4.56
N LYS A 278 -8.50 21.47 -5.64
CA LYS A 278 -7.99 21.50 -7.01
C LYS A 278 -7.11 22.71 -7.26
N LEU A 279 -7.51 23.89 -6.80
CA LEU A 279 -6.72 25.12 -6.89
C LEU A 279 -5.36 24.95 -6.21
N ARG A 280 -5.32 24.31 -5.03
CA ARG A 280 -4.06 24.00 -4.32
C ARG A 280 -3.19 23.03 -5.10
N ALA A 281 -3.75 21.92 -5.58
CA ALA A 281 -3.00 20.92 -6.34
C ALA A 281 -2.37 21.48 -7.61
N VAL A 282 -3.10 22.31 -8.37
CA VAL A 282 -2.57 22.94 -9.59
C VAL A 282 -1.53 24.02 -9.25
N ALA A 283 -1.74 24.80 -8.19
CA ALA A 283 -0.76 25.78 -7.73
C ALA A 283 0.58 25.13 -7.30
N ASP A 284 0.52 24.00 -6.58
CA ASP A 284 1.72 23.27 -6.17
C ASP A 284 2.44 22.64 -7.37
N PHE A 285 1.70 22.09 -8.35
CA PHE A 285 2.27 21.62 -9.61
C PHE A 285 3.01 22.73 -10.37
N VAL A 286 2.40 23.93 -10.48
CA VAL A 286 3.03 25.07 -11.16
C VAL A 286 4.31 25.50 -10.45
N ARG A 287 4.30 25.57 -9.12
CA ARG A 287 5.47 25.92 -8.32
C ARG A 287 6.60 24.90 -8.50
N GLU A 288 6.27 23.61 -8.44
CA GLU A 288 7.24 22.52 -8.64
C GLU A 288 7.87 22.57 -10.05
N LYS A 289 7.06 22.75 -11.11
CA LYS A 289 7.57 22.84 -12.48
C LYS A 289 8.34 24.13 -12.74
N GLY A 290 7.96 25.24 -12.11
CA GLY A 290 8.70 26.49 -12.16
C GLY A 290 10.09 26.36 -11.52
N ALA A 291 10.16 25.73 -10.34
CA ALA A 291 11.41 25.46 -9.64
C ALA A 291 12.33 24.55 -10.46
N ALA A 292 11.79 23.47 -11.05
CA ALA A 292 12.56 22.54 -11.87
C ALA A 292 12.97 23.07 -13.27
N GLY A 293 12.82 24.37 -13.54
CA GLY A 293 13.13 24.97 -14.85
C GLY A 293 12.22 24.53 -16.00
N ALA A 294 11.13 23.81 -15.72
CA ALA A 294 10.19 23.30 -16.72
C ALA A 294 9.13 24.36 -17.08
N TYR A 295 9.56 25.57 -17.46
CA TYR A 295 8.72 26.76 -17.62
C TYR A 295 7.55 26.56 -18.59
N LYS A 296 7.71 25.77 -19.66
CA LYS A 296 6.62 25.46 -20.60
C LYS A 296 5.48 24.68 -19.93
N ALA A 297 5.80 23.70 -19.10
CA ALA A 297 4.80 22.93 -18.34
C ALA A 297 4.19 23.78 -17.22
N ALA A 298 5.00 24.61 -16.57
CA ALA A 298 4.54 25.56 -15.55
C ALA A 298 3.54 26.56 -16.13
N LEU A 299 3.80 27.14 -17.31
CA LEU A 299 2.89 28.03 -18.03
C LEU A 299 1.55 27.35 -18.41
N GLN A 300 1.57 26.07 -18.78
CA GLN A 300 0.34 25.28 -19.00
C GLN A 300 -0.45 25.08 -17.71
N GLY A 301 0.24 24.84 -16.59
CA GLY A 301 -0.37 24.79 -15.27
C GLY A 301 -0.99 26.13 -14.87
N ILE A 302 -0.34 27.26 -15.16
CA ILE A 302 -0.89 28.61 -14.93
C ILE A 302 -2.18 28.83 -15.72
N GLN A 303 -2.24 28.41 -16.99
CA GLN A 303 -3.47 28.48 -17.79
C GLN A 303 -4.61 27.66 -17.18
N SER A 304 -4.30 26.48 -16.64
CA SER A 304 -5.28 25.62 -15.97
C SER A 304 -5.75 26.23 -14.64
N LEU A 305 -4.83 26.82 -13.87
CA LEU A 305 -5.14 27.52 -12.63
C LEU A 305 -6.06 28.72 -12.90
N ARG A 306 -5.79 29.48 -13.97
CA ARG A 306 -6.61 30.63 -14.36
C ARG A 306 -8.02 30.23 -14.76
N LYS A 307 -8.18 29.13 -15.51
CA LYS A 307 -9.51 28.57 -15.82
C LYS A 307 -10.30 28.19 -14.56
N LEU A 308 -9.63 27.64 -13.54
CA LEU A 308 -10.27 27.29 -12.27
C LEU A 308 -10.68 28.53 -11.46
N ILE A 309 -9.88 29.59 -11.51
CA ILE A 309 -10.19 30.89 -10.90
C ILE A 309 -11.39 31.53 -11.60
N ASP A 310 -11.37 31.60 -12.93
CA ASP A 310 -12.44 32.20 -13.74
C ASP A 310 -13.76 31.43 -13.65
N ALA A 311 -13.69 30.11 -13.40
CA ALA A 311 -14.86 29.26 -13.22
C ALA A 311 -15.55 29.46 -11.84
N GLN A 312 -14.91 30.14 -10.89
CA GLN A 312 -15.56 30.45 -9.62
C GLN A 312 -16.63 31.53 -9.82
N PRO A 313 -17.87 31.32 -9.34
CA PRO A 313 -18.93 32.31 -9.49
C PRO A 313 -18.53 33.60 -8.75
N ALA A 314 -18.41 34.70 -9.49
CA ALA A 314 -18.04 36.03 -8.98
C ALA A 314 -19.11 36.68 -8.05
N GLY A 315 -20.10 35.92 -7.57
CA GLY A 315 -21.38 36.45 -7.11
C GLY A 315 -21.84 36.04 -5.71
N ALA A 316 -20.96 35.57 -4.82
CA ALA A 316 -21.32 35.39 -3.41
C ALA A 316 -20.47 36.33 -2.54
N ALA A 317 -20.80 37.62 -2.60
CA ALA A 317 -20.38 38.57 -1.58
C ALA A 317 -21.10 38.20 -0.27
N PRO A 318 -20.41 38.07 0.87
CA PRO A 318 -21.07 37.85 2.14
C PRO A 318 -21.84 39.11 2.53
N GLU A 319 -23.16 39.00 2.56
CA GLU A 319 -24.06 39.99 3.16
C GLU A 319 -23.74 40.15 4.66
N ALA A 320 -23.69 41.40 5.09
CA ALA A 320 -23.14 41.82 6.36
C ALA A 320 -23.94 41.35 7.59
N ALA A 321 -23.22 40.83 8.59
CA ALA A 321 -23.65 40.82 9.99
C ALA A 321 -22.53 41.39 10.89
N SER A 322 -22.69 42.69 11.17
CA SER A 322 -22.49 43.40 12.44
C SER A 322 -21.41 42.95 13.46
N THR A 323 -20.39 43.81 13.57
CA THR A 323 -19.69 44.28 14.79
C THR A 323 -19.55 43.35 16.02
N ALA A 324 -18.40 42.69 16.10
CA ALA A 324 -17.55 42.66 17.30
C ALA A 324 -16.13 42.33 16.85
N ALA A 325 -15.17 43.21 17.15
CA ALA A 325 -13.76 43.01 16.78
C ALA A 325 -13.09 41.96 17.70
N PRO A 326 -12.36 40.98 17.12
CA PRO A 326 -11.18 40.39 17.73
C PRO A 326 -9.90 40.88 17.01
N PRO A 327 -8.77 41.06 17.71
CA PRO A 327 -7.58 41.70 17.16
C PRO A 327 -6.71 40.73 16.34
N ALA A 328 -6.09 41.29 15.30
CA ALA A 328 -4.87 40.89 14.60
C ALA A 328 -4.25 39.48 14.85
N PRO A 329 -4.69 38.41 14.16
CA PRO A 329 -3.96 37.14 14.11
C PRO A 329 -3.00 37.03 12.89
N ALA A 330 -3.05 37.95 11.93
CA ALA A 330 -2.23 37.89 10.72
C ALA A 330 -0.76 38.28 10.97
N ALA A 331 -0.51 39.22 11.89
CA ALA A 331 0.84 39.71 12.18
C ALA A 331 1.68 38.68 12.95
N ASP A 332 1.09 37.99 13.91
CA ASP A 332 1.79 37.01 14.75
C ASP A 332 2.17 35.75 13.97
N ALA A 333 1.29 35.30 13.05
CA ALA A 333 1.59 34.20 12.13
C ALA A 333 2.76 34.55 11.19
N GLN A 334 2.79 35.77 10.66
CA GLN A 334 3.89 36.25 9.81
C GLN A 334 5.20 36.38 10.60
N ALA A 335 5.14 36.87 11.84
CA ALA A 335 6.29 36.98 12.72
C ALA A 335 6.88 35.60 13.06
N PHE A 336 6.02 34.62 13.37
CA PHE A 336 6.44 33.24 13.63
C PHE A 336 7.10 32.59 12.40
N ASN A 337 6.46 32.66 11.23
CA ASN A 337 6.99 32.05 10.00
C ASN A 337 8.33 32.67 9.59
N LYS A 338 8.46 34.00 9.71
CA LYS A 338 9.72 34.71 9.47
C LYS A 338 10.84 34.23 10.41
N ARG A 339 10.51 34.02 11.69
CA ARG A 339 11.46 33.56 12.70
C ARG A 339 11.87 32.11 12.49
N LEU A 340 10.90 31.22 12.22
CA LEU A 340 11.16 29.82 11.92
C LEU A 340 12.08 29.69 10.70
N ALA A 341 11.80 30.41 9.61
CA ALA A 341 12.63 30.40 8.41
C ALA A 341 14.07 30.86 8.68
N ALA A 342 14.26 31.88 9.52
CA ALA A 342 15.59 32.35 9.92
C ALA A 342 16.36 31.32 10.78
N LEU A 343 15.65 30.48 11.53
CA LEU A 343 16.24 29.50 12.45
C LEU A 343 16.64 28.19 11.76
N LEU A 344 15.96 27.79 10.68
CA LEU A 344 16.15 26.51 9.99
C LEU A 344 17.60 26.21 9.56
N PRO A 345 18.39 27.15 8.99
CA PRO A 345 19.78 26.88 8.64
C PRO A 345 20.65 26.51 9.84
N ALA A 346 20.42 27.16 10.99
CA ALA A 346 21.14 26.88 12.23
C ALA A 346 20.72 25.56 12.87
N VAL A 347 19.44 25.18 12.73
CA VAL A 347 18.92 23.87 13.13
C VAL A 347 19.57 22.77 12.30
N LYS A 348 19.63 22.93 10.97
CA LYS A 348 20.26 21.95 10.07
C LYS A 348 21.73 21.73 10.45
N ALA A 349 22.49 22.80 10.66
CA ALA A 349 23.89 22.73 11.08
C ALA A 349 24.06 21.99 12.42
N ALA A 350 23.27 22.34 13.44
CA ALA A 350 23.35 21.72 14.77
C ALA A 350 22.90 20.24 14.80
N THR A 351 22.15 19.78 13.80
CA THR A 351 21.67 18.39 13.74
C THR A 351 22.67 17.40 13.13
N VAL A 352 23.70 17.89 12.44
CA VAL A 352 24.79 17.05 11.89
C VAL A 352 25.71 16.56 13.01
N ASP A 353 25.87 17.34 14.08
CA ASP A 353 26.82 17.06 15.18
C ASP A 353 26.26 16.16 16.30
N GLY A 354 25.21 15.37 16.02
CA GLY A 354 24.66 14.38 16.97
C GLY A 354 23.82 14.93 18.15
N GLY A 355 23.85 16.24 18.42
CA GLY A 355 23.03 16.90 19.45
C GLY A 355 21.60 17.29 19.03
N GLY A 356 21.14 16.81 17.87
CA GLY A 356 20.01 17.39 17.15
C GLY A 356 18.59 16.94 17.54
N GLN A 357 18.41 15.91 18.38
CA GLN A 357 17.08 15.34 18.62
C GLN A 357 16.17 16.27 19.44
N GLU A 358 16.68 16.85 20.53
CA GLU A 358 15.90 17.81 21.33
C GLU A 358 15.57 19.07 20.53
N LEU A 359 16.52 19.54 19.70
CA LEU A 359 16.31 20.69 18.82
C LEU A 359 15.21 20.43 17.77
N LYS A 360 15.21 19.24 17.14
CA LYS A 360 14.14 18.83 16.22
C LYS A 360 12.79 18.73 16.91
N ALA A 361 12.74 18.19 18.13
CA ALA A 361 11.51 18.08 18.91
C ALA A 361 10.91 19.46 19.24
N ARG A 362 11.73 20.43 19.66
CA ARG A 362 11.27 21.80 19.95
C ARG A 362 10.76 22.54 18.72
N VAL A 363 11.41 22.38 17.57
CA VAL A 363 10.96 22.98 16.31
C VAL A 363 9.64 22.35 15.84
N ALA A 364 9.47 21.04 15.99
CA ALA A 364 8.22 20.35 15.66
C ALA A 364 7.05 20.75 16.59
N GLU A 365 7.31 20.83 17.90
CA GLU A 365 6.33 21.28 18.90
C GLU A 365 5.91 22.73 18.64
N ALA A 366 6.85 23.60 18.24
CA ALA A 366 6.56 24.98 17.85
C ALA A 366 5.60 25.04 16.65
N GLY A 367 5.80 24.17 15.64
CA GLY A 367 4.90 24.05 14.49
C GLY A 367 3.49 23.62 14.88
N GLN A 368 3.35 22.68 15.82
CA GLN A 368 2.05 22.24 16.33
C GLN A 368 1.32 23.36 17.09
N LYS A 369 2.03 24.13 17.93
CA LYS A 369 1.45 25.29 18.64
C LYS A 369 1.04 26.40 17.67
N ALA A 370 1.84 26.66 16.63
CA ALA A 370 1.48 27.61 15.57
C ALA A 370 0.24 27.15 14.78
N ALA A 371 0.09 25.86 14.50
CA ALA A 371 -1.10 25.31 13.85
C ALA A 371 -2.36 25.48 14.72
N ALA A 372 -2.22 25.40 16.05
CA ALA A 372 -3.27 25.69 17.02
C ALA A 372 -3.51 27.20 17.25
N ARG A 373 -2.83 28.09 16.49
CA ARG A 373 -2.86 29.56 16.63
C ARG A 373 -2.36 30.08 17.99
N ASP A 374 -1.59 29.29 18.73
CA ASP A 374 -0.92 29.70 19.96
C ASP A 374 0.50 30.19 19.66
N PHE A 375 0.59 31.37 19.04
CA PHE A 375 1.87 31.95 18.60
C PHE A 375 2.78 32.39 19.76
N ALA A 376 2.21 32.62 20.94
CA ALA A 376 2.99 32.91 22.14
C ALA A 376 3.75 31.66 22.62
N ALA A 377 3.08 30.50 22.73
CA ALA A 377 3.74 29.25 23.06
C ALA A 377 4.69 28.78 21.95
N ALA A 378 4.30 28.95 20.69
CA ALA A 378 5.16 28.63 19.55
C ALA A 378 6.44 29.48 19.54
N GLY A 379 6.34 30.78 19.87
CA GLY A 379 7.47 31.69 20.02
C GLY A 379 8.44 31.26 21.13
N ALA A 380 7.92 30.87 22.30
CA ALA A 380 8.73 30.39 23.42
C ALA A 380 9.50 29.09 23.09
N LEU A 381 8.93 28.22 22.26
CA LEU A 381 9.60 27.01 21.78
C LEU A 381 10.72 27.32 20.78
N LEU A 382 10.56 28.36 19.94
CA LEU A 382 11.65 28.87 19.09
C LEU A 382 12.77 29.52 19.91
N ASP A 383 12.45 30.25 20.98
CA ASP A 383 13.45 30.78 21.93
C ASP A 383 14.28 29.66 22.56
N ALA A 384 13.62 28.56 22.97
CA ALA A 384 14.29 27.39 23.51
C ALA A 384 15.20 26.69 22.48
N ALA A 385 14.74 26.58 21.23
CA ALA A 385 15.54 26.05 20.13
C ALA A 385 16.79 26.92 19.84
N GLU A 386 16.64 28.24 19.83
CA GLU A 386 17.76 29.19 19.71
C GLU A 386 18.76 29.05 20.87
N ALA A 387 18.28 28.86 22.10
CA ALA A 387 19.13 28.65 23.27
C ALA A 387 19.95 27.36 23.19
N LEU A 388 19.36 26.27 22.68
CA LEU A 388 20.06 24.99 22.44
C LEU A 388 21.16 25.14 21.37
N ILE A 389 20.88 25.85 20.29
CA ILE A 389 21.88 26.17 19.25
C ILE A 389 23.04 27.00 19.84
N ALA A 390 22.72 28.00 20.67
CA ALA A 390 23.72 28.82 21.34
C ALA A 390 24.54 28.04 22.39
N ALA A 391 23.94 27.06 23.07
CA ALA A 391 24.64 26.16 23.99
C ALA A 391 25.59 25.21 23.23
N ALA A 392 25.13 24.61 22.13
CA ALA A 392 25.96 23.76 21.27
C ALA A 392 27.20 24.51 20.74
N ARG A 393 27.04 25.77 20.33
CA ARG A 393 28.16 26.63 19.89
C ARG A 393 29.16 26.97 20.99
N ARG A 394 28.73 27.02 22.26
CA ARG A 394 29.61 27.28 23.41
C ARG A 394 30.34 26.04 23.91
N GLY A 395 29.81 24.85 23.63
CA GLY A 395 30.39 23.56 24.01
C GLY A 395 31.42 23.01 23.02
N ALA A 396 31.53 23.59 21.81
CA ALA A 396 32.51 23.16 20.81
C ALA A 396 33.93 23.66 21.19
N PRO A 397 34.92 22.77 21.40
CA PRO A 397 36.30 23.18 21.57
C PRO A 397 36.82 23.84 20.28
N ALA A 398 37.52 24.97 20.40
CA ALA A 398 38.05 25.71 19.26
C ALA A 398 38.96 24.82 18.38
N PRO A 399 38.83 24.84 17.05
CA PRO A 399 39.64 24.02 16.17
C PRO A 399 41.09 24.51 16.18
N GLY A 400 41.97 23.74 16.84
CA GLY A 400 43.41 23.86 16.74
C GLY A 400 43.92 23.21 15.46
N ALA A 401 44.77 23.94 14.76
CA ALA A 401 45.46 23.54 13.53
C ALA A 401 46.21 22.21 13.67
N GLY A 402 46.01 21.31 12.70
CA GLY A 402 46.79 20.08 12.56
C GLY A 402 46.27 19.25 11.39
N GLY A 403 46.80 19.51 10.19
CA GLY A 403 46.51 18.70 9.01
C GLY A 403 47.19 17.34 9.06
N ALA A 404 46.51 16.34 8.50
CA ALA A 404 47.12 15.12 7.99
C ALA A 404 46.22 14.60 6.86
N GLU A 405 46.80 14.58 5.67
CA GLU A 405 46.26 13.97 4.46
C GLU A 405 46.11 12.45 4.66
N GLN A 406 44.97 11.89 4.22
CA GLN A 406 44.83 10.46 3.95
C GLN A 406 44.21 10.30 2.56
N GLU A 407 45.06 9.88 1.63
CA GLU A 407 44.74 9.27 0.35
C GLU A 407 43.92 7.99 0.57
N GLU A 408 42.73 7.90 -0.04
CA GLU A 408 42.07 6.63 -0.33
C GLU A 408 42.06 6.41 -1.84
N ALA A 409 42.72 5.33 -2.25
CA ALA A 409 42.80 4.85 -3.61
C ALA A 409 41.60 3.94 -3.90
N GLU A 410 40.84 4.28 -4.95
CA GLU A 410 39.85 3.40 -5.57
C GLU A 410 40.57 2.29 -6.36
N ALA A 411 40.14 1.05 -6.12
CA ALA A 411 40.44 -0.09 -6.99
C ALA A 411 39.16 -0.88 -7.24
N ASP A 412 38.75 -0.91 -8.51
CA ASP A 412 37.78 -1.82 -9.09
C ASP A 412 38.15 -3.28 -8.77
N ALA A 413 37.18 -4.04 -8.23
CA ALA A 413 37.30 -5.49 -8.10
C ALA A 413 35.96 -6.18 -8.40
N GLU A 414 36.06 -7.15 -9.30
CA GLU A 414 35.04 -8.08 -9.77
C GLU A 414 34.32 -8.82 -8.63
N VAL A 415 33.04 -9.17 -8.89
CA VAL A 415 32.18 -9.98 -8.04
C VAL A 415 32.75 -11.40 -7.90
N GLY A 416 33.57 -11.58 -6.86
CA GLY A 416 33.91 -12.87 -6.27
C GLY A 416 33.41 -12.89 -4.83
N ASP A 417 32.82 -14.03 -4.44
CA ASP A 417 32.35 -14.40 -3.10
C ASP A 417 33.23 -13.80 -1.98
N ALA A 418 32.86 -12.61 -1.51
CA ALA A 418 33.62 -11.87 -0.53
C ALA A 418 33.39 -12.52 0.84
N PRO A 419 34.44 -12.68 1.67
CA PRO A 419 34.27 -13.23 3.01
C PRO A 419 33.29 -12.35 3.77
N ILE A 420 32.15 -12.92 4.13
CA ILE A 420 31.17 -12.34 5.05
C ILE A 420 31.96 -11.74 6.21
N ASP A 421 31.74 -10.44 6.51
CA ASP A 421 32.37 -9.77 7.64
C ASP A 421 31.89 -10.44 8.93
N GLU A 422 32.61 -11.49 9.33
CA GLU A 422 32.36 -12.32 10.50
C GLU A 422 32.30 -11.46 11.77
N ALA A 423 33.01 -10.33 11.80
CA ALA A 423 32.94 -9.39 12.91
C ALA A 423 31.61 -8.63 12.94
N ALA A 424 31.05 -8.25 11.78
CA ALA A 424 29.73 -7.63 11.71
C ALA A 424 28.62 -8.61 12.11
N ARG A 425 28.73 -9.87 11.71
CA ARG A 425 27.81 -10.94 12.15
C ARG A 425 27.85 -11.15 13.65
N GLN A 426 29.04 -11.25 14.24
CA GLN A 426 29.20 -11.40 15.70
C GLN A 426 28.60 -10.22 16.47
N ARG A 427 28.74 -8.99 15.95
CA ARG A 427 28.10 -7.80 16.55
C ARG A 427 26.58 -7.85 16.49
N TYR A 428 26.02 -8.32 15.38
CA TYR A 428 24.58 -8.52 15.26
C TYR A 428 24.06 -9.53 16.29
N GLU A 429 24.68 -10.71 16.36
CA GLU A 429 24.29 -11.78 17.29
C GLU A 429 24.42 -11.32 18.75
N ALA A 430 25.53 -10.66 19.10
CA ALA A 430 25.74 -10.10 20.44
C ALA A 430 24.69 -9.04 20.79
N ARG A 431 24.35 -8.16 19.85
CA ARG A 431 23.38 -7.09 20.10
C ARG A 431 21.95 -7.60 20.21
N LEU A 432 21.59 -8.61 19.41
CA LEU A 432 20.28 -9.25 19.48
C LEU A 432 20.09 -9.91 20.85
N ALA A 433 21.09 -10.66 21.32
CA ALA A 433 21.07 -11.32 22.63
C ALA A 433 20.94 -10.33 23.81
N GLU A 434 21.48 -9.12 23.68
CA GLU A 434 21.36 -8.08 24.71
C GLU A 434 19.94 -7.48 24.79
N ILE A 435 19.27 -7.32 23.63
CA ILE A 435 17.96 -6.65 23.56
C ILE A 435 16.81 -7.63 23.80
N GLU A 436 16.97 -8.90 23.43
CA GLU A 436 15.93 -9.93 23.47
C GLU A 436 15.20 -10.03 24.83
N PRO A 437 15.86 -10.01 26.01
CA PRO A 437 15.17 -10.06 27.29
C PRO A 437 14.17 -8.90 27.50
N GLY A 438 14.53 -7.69 27.04
CA GLY A 438 13.66 -6.52 27.15
C GLY A 438 12.49 -6.55 26.18
N LEU A 439 12.69 -7.11 24.98
CA LEU A 439 11.59 -7.36 24.05
C LEU A 439 10.59 -8.38 24.60
N LEU A 440 11.08 -9.49 25.15
CA LEU A 440 10.23 -10.53 25.74
C LEU A 440 9.42 -9.99 26.93
N GLU A 441 10.04 -9.17 27.79
CA GLU A 441 9.35 -8.48 28.88
C GLU A 441 8.22 -7.58 28.37
N LEU A 442 8.50 -6.73 27.38
CA LEU A 442 7.49 -5.82 26.80
C LEU A 442 6.38 -6.57 26.06
N PHE A 443 6.69 -7.67 25.38
CA PHE A 443 5.68 -8.50 24.73
C PHE A 443 4.82 -9.28 25.73
N ALA A 444 5.41 -9.77 26.82
CA ALA A 444 4.66 -10.40 27.90
C ALA A 444 3.72 -9.39 28.59
N ALA A 445 4.18 -8.16 28.78
CA ALA A 445 3.39 -7.04 29.28
C ALA A 445 2.37 -6.49 28.26
N ARG A 446 2.37 -6.98 27.01
CA ARG A 446 1.51 -6.50 25.91
C ARG A 446 1.60 -4.99 25.71
N HIS A 447 2.82 -4.44 25.75
CA HIS A 447 3.05 -3.01 25.63
C HIS A 447 2.43 -2.44 24.33
N PRO A 448 1.84 -1.23 24.33
CA PRO A 448 1.19 -0.63 23.14
C PRO A 448 2.10 -0.61 21.89
N GLU A 449 3.38 -0.32 22.08
CA GLU A 449 4.39 -0.31 21.02
C GLU A 449 4.82 -1.71 20.51
N SER A 450 4.21 -2.80 20.98
CA SER A 450 4.60 -4.17 20.61
C SER A 450 4.61 -4.40 19.09
N SER A 451 3.67 -3.78 18.35
CA SER A 451 3.62 -3.88 16.89
C SER A 451 4.85 -3.25 16.23
N LYS A 452 5.22 -2.04 16.67
CA LYS A 452 6.40 -1.32 16.18
C LYS A 452 7.72 -2.01 16.54
N LEU A 453 7.80 -2.58 17.75
CA LEU A 453 8.97 -3.36 18.17
C LEU A 453 9.15 -4.62 17.30
N ARG A 454 8.05 -5.31 16.94
CA ARG A 454 8.10 -6.47 16.03
C ARG A 454 8.51 -6.09 14.61
N SER A 455 8.05 -4.96 14.08
CA SER A 455 8.39 -4.55 12.71
C SER A 455 9.87 -4.21 12.56
N VAL A 456 10.47 -3.51 13.54
CA VAL A 456 11.89 -3.19 13.53
C VAL A 456 12.74 -4.44 13.74
N LEU A 457 12.31 -5.37 14.62
CA LEU A 457 12.98 -6.67 14.79
C LEU A 457 12.95 -7.51 13.50
N ALA A 458 11.81 -7.56 12.80
CA ALA A 458 11.67 -8.26 11.53
C ALA A 458 12.57 -7.67 10.45
N TYR A 459 12.62 -6.34 10.32
CA TYR A 459 13.54 -5.66 9.41
C TYR A 459 15.00 -6.00 9.73
N ALA A 460 15.41 -5.98 11.00
CA ALA A 460 16.77 -6.35 11.39
C ALA A 460 17.11 -7.81 11.02
N GLY A 461 16.17 -8.74 11.15
CA GLY A 461 16.31 -10.13 10.69
C GLY A 461 16.48 -10.23 9.18
N GLU A 462 15.63 -9.55 8.40
CA GLU A 462 15.69 -9.54 6.93
C GLU A 462 17.03 -9.01 6.40
N GLN A 463 17.57 -7.94 7.02
CA GLN A 463 18.90 -7.43 6.63
C GLN A 463 20.01 -8.43 6.97
N ALA A 464 19.93 -9.12 8.11
CA ALA A 464 20.90 -10.14 8.49
C ALA A 464 20.85 -11.37 7.56
N ASP A 465 19.65 -11.82 7.19
CA ASP A 465 19.45 -12.93 6.23
C ASP A 465 20.01 -12.59 4.84
N SER A 466 19.99 -11.30 4.48
CA SER A 466 20.58 -10.78 3.23
C SER A 466 22.10 -10.58 3.30
N GLY A 467 22.75 -10.90 4.43
CA GLY A 467 24.18 -10.68 4.66
C GLY A 467 24.57 -9.23 4.97
N GLU A 468 23.60 -8.31 5.07
CA GLU A 468 23.82 -6.89 5.34
C GLU A 468 23.91 -6.60 6.85
N PHE A 469 24.85 -7.26 7.54
CA PHE A 469 24.96 -7.21 9.00
C PHE A 469 25.17 -5.80 9.58
N ALA A 470 25.81 -4.87 8.85
CA ALA A 470 25.95 -3.49 9.28
C ALA A 470 24.59 -2.77 9.41
N LYS A 471 23.68 -2.97 8.45
CA LYS A 471 22.32 -2.40 8.51
C LYS A 471 21.47 -3.09 9.58
N ALA A 472 21.64 -4.39 9.73
CA ALA A 472 20.98 -5.17 10.78
C ALA A 472 21.36 -4.66 12.19
N VAL A 473 22.64 -4.40 12.44
CA VAL A 473 23.12 -3.82 13.71
C VAL A 473 22.53 -2.42 13.93
N ALA A 474 22.51 -1.55 12.93
CA ALA A 474 21.92 -0.22 13.05
C ALA A 474 20.40 -0.28 13.36
N ALA A 475 19.68 -1.27 12.81
CA ALA A 475 18.28 -1.51 13.15
C ALA A 475 18.11 -1.99 14.60
N LEU A 476 19.00 -2.86 15.09
CA LEU A 476 18.99 -3.30 16.49
C LEU A 476 19.32 -2.15 17.47
N GLU A 477 20.19 -1.21 17.11
CA GLU A 477 20.44 -0.03 17.94
C GLU A 477 19.19 0.86 18.08
N ARG A 478 18.44 1.06 16.98
CA ARG A 478 17.15 1.74 17.01
C ARG A 478 16.14 0.97 17.87
N LEU A 479 16.10 -0.35 17.74
CA LEU A 479 15.23 -1.21 18.54
C LEU A 479 15.54 -1.10 20.03
N ALA A 480 16.81 -1.11 20.41
CA ALA A 480 17.23 -0.91 21.80
C ALA A 480 16.75 0.43 22.36
N GLY A 481 16.87 1.50 21.58
CA GLY A 481 16.35 2.81 21.97
C GLY A 481 14.83 2.80 22.21
N LEU A 482 14.07 2.09 21.38
CA LEU A 482 12.63 1.93 21.55
C LEU A 482 12.28 1.08 22.79
N VAL A 483 13.03 0.01 23.06
CA VAL A 483 12.86 -0.83 24.25
C VAL A 483 13.12 -0.03 25.52
N GLU A 484 14.20 0.74 25.57
CA GLU A 484 14.52 1.59 26.72
C GLU A 484 13.52 2.73 26.92
N ALA A 485 13.05 3.35 25.82
CA ALA A 485 11.99 4.35 25.89
C ALA A 485 10.68 3.75 26.43
N ALA A 486 10.29 2.57 25.94
CA ALA A 486 9.12 1.84 26.41
C ALA A 486 9.22 1.45 27.89
N ARG A 487 10.40 1.02 28.35
CA ARG A 487 10.66 0.70 29.76
C ARG A 487 10.59 1.92 30.69
N ARG A 488 11.00 3.10 30.21
CA ARG A 488 10.96 4.34 30.98
C ARG A 488 9.60 5.03 30.97
N ALA A 489 8.70 4.66 30.05
CA ALA A 489 7.37 5.22 29.99
C ALA A 489 6.60 4.84 31.28
N PRO A 490 6.17 5.82 32.10
CA PRO A 490 5.37 5.54 33.29
C PRO A 490 4.00 5.04 32.83
N GLY A 491 3.73 3.75 33.03
CA GLY A 491 2.49 3.13 32.55
C GLY A 491 2.53 1.63 32.28
N ILE A 492 3.59 0.91 32.68
CA ILE A 492 3.55 -0.55 32.74
C ILE A 492 2.71 -0.94 33.96
N ASP A 493 1.40 -0.72 33.84
CA ASP A 493 0.41 -1.29 34.73
C ASP A 493 0.47 -2.81 34.50
N THR A 494 0.95 -3.51 35.52
CA THR A 494 1.24 -4.94 35.48
C THR A 494 -0.04 -5.74 35.27
N GLY A 495 -0.48 -5.89 34.02
CA GLY A 495 -1.35 -6.99 33.58
C GLY A 495 -2.70 -7.16 34.29
N GLU A 496 -3.15 -6.22 35.11
CA GLU A 496 -4.56 -6.18 35.51
C GLU A 496 -5.34 -5.65 34.30
N SER A 497 -5.81 -6.59 33.47
CA SER A 497 -6.79 -6.33 32.43
C SER A 497 -7.86 -5.40 32.99
N TYR A 498 -7.89 -4.15 32.53
CA TYR A 498 -8.80 -3.12 33.02
C TYR A 498 -10.22 -3.68 33.20
N PRO A 499 -10.91 -3.36 34.31
CA PRO A 499 -12.29 -3.77 34.55
C PRO A 499 -13.17 -3.37 33.36
N GLY A 500 -13.72 -4.34 32.64
CA GLY A 500 -14.58 -4.12 31.48
C GLY A 500 -13.96 -4.38 30.10
N LEU A 501 -12.63 -4.53 29.96
CA LEU A 501 -12.01 -4.81 28.65
C LEU A 501 -12.54 -6.11 28.02
N VAL A 502 -12.73 -7.15 28.85
CA VAL A 502 -13.31 -8.42 28.41
C VAL A 502 -14.77 -8.22 27.96
N ALA A 503 -15.54 -7.40 28.67
CA ALA A 503 -16.92 -7.08 28.30
C ALA A 503 -16.98 -6.30 26.97
N TYR A 504 -16.08 -5.33 26.78
CA TYR A 504 -15.94 -4.57 25.55
C TYR A 504 -15.58 -5.45 24.35
N ARG A 505 -14.53 -6.30 24.47
CA ARG A 505 -14.18 -7.27 23.42
C ARG A 505 -15.33 -8.23 23.11
N LYS A 506 -16.05 -8.67 24.14
CA LYS A 506 -17.23 -9.52 23.96
C LYS A 506 -18.35 -8.78 23.20
N SER A 507 -18.56 -7.48 23.45
CA SER A 507 -19.52 -6.69 22.70
C SER A 507 -19.11 -6.47 21.24
N LEU A 508 -17.82 -6.29 20.95
CA LEU A 508 -17.33 -6.17 19.56
C LEU A 508 -17.52 -7.48 18.78
N LEU A 509 -17.24 -8.63 19.42
CA LEU A 509 -17.53 -9.94 18.83
C LEU A 509 -19.04 -10.15 18.60
N ALA A 510 -19.88 -9.69 19.53
CA ALA A 510 -21.33 -9.75 19.37
C ALA A 510 -21.82 -8.86 18.22
N LEU A 511 -21.23 -7.68 18.04
CA LEU A 511 -21.51 -6.79 16.91
C LEU A 511 -21.13 -7.43 15.58
N ARG A 512 -19.94 -8.03 15.47
CA ARG A 512 -19.54 -8.78 14.26
C ARG A 512 -20.51 -9.93 13.95
N ALA A 513 -20.97 -10.67 14.96
CA ALA A 513 -21.94 -11.73 14.78
C ALA A 513 -23.33 -11.21 14.36
N ALA A 514 -23.73 -10.04 14.88
CA ALA A 514 -24.97 -9.35 14.51
C ALA A 514 -24.94 -8.91 13.04
N VAL A 515 -23.82 -8.31 12.60
CA VAL A 515 -23.57 -7.95 11.20
C VAL A 515 -23.74 -9.15 10.27
N GLY A 516 -23.00 -10.25 10.52
CA GLY A 516 -23.13 -11.44 9.68
C GLY A 516 -24.51 -12.12 9.75
N THR A 517 -25.32 -11.81 10.77
CA THR A 517 -26.72 -12.26 10.83
C THR A 517 -27.61 -11.42 9.93
N VAL A 518 -27.43 -10.10 9.93
CA VAL A 518 -28.14 -9.17 9.04
C VAL A 518 -27.83 -9.47 7.58
N GLU A 519 -26.58 -9.72 7.22
CA GLU A 519 -26.21 -10.11 5.84
C GLU A 519 -27.00 -11.33 5.36
N ARG A 520 -27.06 -12.40 6.18
CA ARG A 520 -27.85 -13.59 5.86
C ARG A 520 -29.35 -13.32 5.75
N GLN A 521 -29.89 -12.42 6.57
CA GLN A 521 -31.30 -12.03 6.48
C GLN A 521 -31.59 -11.26 5.18
N ILE A 522 -30.68 -10.37 4.79
CA ILE A 522 -30.78 -9.61 3.54
C ILE A 522 -30.67 -10.56 2.34
N GLU A 523 -29.70 -11.49 2.32
CA GLU A 523 -29.59 -12.50 1.26
C GLU A 523 -30.84 -13.36 1.13
N ALA A 524 -31.44 -13.77 2.25
CA ALA A 524 -32.68 -14.53 2.25
C ALA A 524 -33.86 -13.71 1.70
N LEU A 525 -33.92 -12.41 2.02
CA LEU A 525 -34.93 -11.49 1.47
C LEU A 525 -34.75 -11.31 -0.04
N VAL A 526 -33.52 -11.05 -0.50
CA VAL A 526 -33.19 -10.92 -1.93
C VAL A 526 -33.57 -12.19 -2.69
N ALA A 527 -33.33 -13.37 -2.12
CA ALA A 527 -33.70 -14.63 -2.76
C ALA A 527 -35.23 -14.84 -2.86
N ALA A 528 -36.02 -14.23 -1.98
CA ALA A 528 -37.47 -14.34 -1.99
C ALA A 528 -38.15 -13.40 -2.99
N ILE A 529 -37.59 -12.21 -3.23
CA ILE A 529 -38.21 -11.16 -4.05
C ILE A 529 -38.53 -11.62 -5.49
N PRO A 530 -37.62 -12.26 -6.26
CA PRO A 530 -37.90 -12.68 -7.63
C PRO A 530 -39.03 -13.70 -7.75
N GLY A 531 -39.35 -14.43 -6.67
CA GLY A 531 -40.45 -15.39 -6.65
C GLY A 531 -41.83 -14.74 -6.74
N ASP A 532 -41.98 -13.56 -6.13
CA ASP A 532 -43.25 -12.83 -6.06
C ASP A 532 -43.30 -11.63 -7.02
N LEU A 533 -42.16 -10.96 -7.25
CA LEU A 533 -42.03 -9.76 -8.09
C LEU A 533 -40.78 -9.84 -8.97
N PRO A 534 -40.81 -10.62 -10.06
CA PRO A 534 -39.65 -10.81 -10.93
C PRO A 534 -39.19 -9.51 -11.62
N ASP A 535 -40.09 -8.56 -11.83
CA ASP A 535 -39.79 -7.25 -12.44
C ASP A 535 -39.07 -6.29 -11.47
N GLU A 536 -39.02 -6.61 -10.17
CA GLU A 536 -38.35 -5.81 -9.13
C GLU A 536 -37.00 -6.42 -8.70
N ALA A 537 -36.51 -7.43 -9.40
CA ALA A 537 -35.24 -8.09 -9.08
C ALA A 537 -34.04 -7.12 -9.08
N ASP A 538 -34.04 -6.12 -9.97
CA ASP A 538 -33.00 -5.09 -10.01
C ASP A 538 -33.04 -4.20 -8.76
N LEU A 539 -34.24 -3.83 -8.28
CA LEU A 539 -34.41 -3.04 -7.06
C LEU A 539 -33.94 -3.81 -5.82
N ALA A 540 -34.16 -5.13 -5.79
CA ALA A 540 -33.67 -6.00 -4.74
C ALA A 540 -32.13 -6.07 -4.70
N ALA A 541 -31.48 -6.05 -5.88
CA ALA A 541 -30.03 -6.02 -5.99
C ALA A 541 -29.45 -4.67 -5.51
N ASP A 542 -30.02 -3.56 -5.97
CA ASP A 542 -29.60 -2.21 -5.57
C ASP A 542 -29.72 -2.02 -4.05
N LEU A 543 -30.85 -2.47 -3.47
CA LEU A 543 -31.07 -2.45 -2.02
C LEU A 543 -30.04 -3.27 -1.26
N ALA A 544 -29.68 -4.45 -1.77
CA ALA A 544 -28.68 -5.30 -1.16
C ALA A 544 -27.28 -4.67 -1.20
N ASP A 545 -26.94 -3.96 -2.27
CA ASP A 545 -25.65 -3.31 -2.42
C ASP A 545 -25.53 -2.09 -1.50
N GLU A 546 -26.57 -1.26 -1.37
CA GLU A 546 -26.58 -0.15 -0.41
C GLU A 546 -26.43 -0.65 1.04
N LEU A 547 -27.12 -1.74 1.41
CA LEU A 547 -27.01 -2.34 2.74
C LEU A 547 -25.63 -2.98 2.98
N ARG A 548 -25.01 -3.58 1.96
CA ARG A 548 -23.64 -4.12 2.06
C ARG A 548 -22.61 -3.01 2.23
N GLU A 549 -22.78 -1.87 1.57
CA GLU A 549 -21.91 -0.70 1.74
C GLU A 549 -21.94 -0.21 3.20
N SER A 550 -23.15 0.01 3.76
CA SER A 550 -23.29 0.37 5.18
C SER A 550 -22.67 -0.66 6.12
N THR A 551 -22.83 -1.94 5.80
CA THR A 551 -22.30 -3.06 6.59
C THR A 551 -20.76 -3.14 6.52
N THR A 552 -20.18 -2.83 5.37
CA THR A 552 -18.73 -2.78 5.15
C THR A 552 -18.10 -1.63 5.92
N ALA A 553 -18.72 -0.45 5.90
CA ALA A 553 -18.28 0.69 6.70
C ALA A 553 -18.26 0.36 8.21
N LEU A 554 -19.31 -0.32 8.70
CA LEU A 554 -19.37 -0.83 10.06
C LEU A 554 -18.26 -1.83 10.38
N HIS A 555 -17.91 -2.72 9.45
CA HIS A 555 -16.79 -3.65 9.59
C HIS A 555 -15.46 -2.92 9.78
N GLY A 556 -15.17 -1.91 8.95
CA GLY A 556 -13.97 -1.10 9.08
C GLY A 556 -13.86 -0.42 10.45
N LEU A 557 -14.98 0.11 10.95
CA LEU A 557 -15.04 0.71 12.29
C LEU A 557 -14.82 -0.32 13.40
N VAL A 558 -15.36 -1.54 13.28
CA VAL A 558 -15.12 -2.64 14.24
C VAL A 558 -13.65 -3.04 14.26
N ASP A 559 -13.03 -3.16 13.09
CA ASP A 559 -11.62 -3.55 12.99
C ASP A 559 -10.70 -2.44 13.54
N GLU A 560 -11.01 -1.17 13.27
CA GLU A 560 -10.31 -0.02 13.87
C GLU A 560 -10.52 0.04 15.38
N ALA A 561 -11.73 -0.23 15.87
CA ALA A 561 -12.03 -0.29 17.31
C ALA A 561 -11.32 -1.47 18.00
N MET A 562 -11.12 -2.58 17.30
CA MET A 562 -10.36 -3.74 17.78
C MET A 562 -8.84 -3.48 17.78
N SER A 563 -8.34 -2.70 16.82
CA SER A 563 -6.93 -2.34 16.69
C SER A 563 -6.52 -1.26 17.71
N SER A 564 -7.38 -0.27 17.92
CA SER A 564 -7.15 0.92 18.74
C SER A 564 -7.54 0.77 20.21
N ALA A 565 -7.84 -0.45 20.68
CA ALA A 565 -8.46 -0.76 21.97
C ALA A 565 -7.62 -0.38 23.22
N GLU A 566 -7.36 0.92 23.40
CA GLU A 566 -6.92 1.59 24.60
C GLU A 566 -8.18 2.06 25.34
N ASN A 567 -8.53 1.34 26.42
CA ASN A 567 -9.81 1.49 27.12
C ASN A 567 -9.81 2.66 28.13
N GLN A 568 -9.14 3.76 27.80
CA GLN A 568 -9.13 4.99 28.58
C GLN A 568 -10.08 6.01 27.94
N ASP A 569 -10.54 7.01 28.69
CA ASP A 569 -11.24 8.16 28.10
C ASP A 569 -10.25 9.02 27.30
N THR A 570 -9.93 8.53 26.10
CA THR A 570 -9.05 9.20 25.16
C THR A 570 -9.86 9.98 24.14
N ALA A 571 -9.20 10.87 23.40
CA ALA A 571 -9.84 11.51 22.25
C ALA A 571 -10.34 10.48 21.22
N ALA A 572 -9.63 9.35 21.05
CA ALA A 572 -10.02 8.29 20.13
C ALA A 572 -11.30 7.56 20.60
N THR A 573 -11.38 7.22 21.88
CA THR A 573 -12.56 6.54 22.46
C THR A 573 -13.80 7.44 22.42
N ARG A 574 -13.62 8.76 22.56
CA ARG A 574 -14.68 9.76 22.37
C ARG A 574 -15.13 9.88 20.91
N ALA A 575 -14.19 9.89 19.97
CA ALA A 575 -14.50 9.89 18.54
C ALA A 575 -15.28 8.63 18.14
N LEU A 576 -14.81 7.46 18.56
CA LEU A 576 -15.49 6.18 18.33
C LEU A 576 -16.91 6.17 18.91
N ARG A 577 -17.11 6.70 20.12
CA ARG A 577 -18.46 6.82 20.71
C ARG A 577 -19.36 7.72 19.87
N ALA A 578 -18.85 8.85 19.36
CA ALA A 578 -19.62 9.75 18.51
C ALA A 578 -20.00 9.08 17.17
N GLU A 579 -19.09 8.31 16.58
CA GLU A 579 -19.38 7.53 15.37
C GLU A 579 -20.42 6.44 15.63
N LEU A 580 -20.30 5.69 16.72
CA LEU A 580 -21.31 4.70 17.14
C LEU A 580 -22.68 5.34 17.35
N ASP A 581 -22.72 6.54 17.95
CA ASP A 581 -23.97 7.28 18.16
C ASP A 581 -24.61 7.68 16.81
N GLY A 582 -23.79 8.15 15.85
CA GLY A 582 -24.23 8.44 14.49
C GLY A 582 -24.81 7.20 13.79
N PHE A 583 -24.13 6.06 13.84
CA PHE A 583 -24.61 4.81 13.26
C PHE A 583 -25.90 4.30 13.93
N ILE A 584 -26.01 4.41 15.25
CA ILE A 584 -27.25 4.03 15.96
C ILE A 584 -28.43 4.89 15.50
N GLU A 585 -28.22 6.20 15.34
CA GLU A 585 -29.24 7.11 14.83
C GLU A 585 -29.60 6.82 13.37
N GLU A 586 -28.61 6.53 12.52
CA GLU A 586 -28.81 6.16 11.12
C GLU A 586 -29.60 4.85 10.99
N VAL A 587 -29.21 3.80 11.72
CA VAL A 587 -29.90 2.50 11.69
C VAL A 587 -31.37 2.61 12.12
N ARG A 588 -31.66 3.42 13.16
CA ARG A 588 -33.02 3.67 13.66
C ARG A 588 -33.83 4.64 12.80
N GLY A 589 -33.14 5.58 12.18
CA GLY A 589 -33.72 6.65 11.36
C GLY A 589 -34.05 6.19 9.95
N SER A 590 -33.28 5.24 9.41
CA SER A 590 -33.33 4.81 8.02
C SER A 590 -34.72 4.28 7.63
N PRO A 591 -35.42 4.96 6.69
CA PRO A 591 -36.67 4.44 6.13
C PRO A 591 -36.46 3.10 5.43
N LEU A 592 -35.30 2.91 4.80
CA LEU A 592 -34.93 1.70 4.07
C LEU A 592 -34.93 0.48 4.98
N ILE A 593 -34.28 0.59 6.14
CA ILE A 593 -34.22 -0.48 7.16
C ILE A 593 -35.63 -0.83 7.65
N LYS A 594 -36.49 0.18 7.85
CA LYS A 594 -37.90 -0.06 8.25
C LYS A 594 -38.70 -0.78 7.18
N HIS A 595 -38.48 -0.47 5.91
CA HIS A 595 -39.10 -1.18 4.79
C HIS A 595 -38.61 -2.63 4.71
N VAL A 596 -37.33 -2.87 4.94
CA VAL A 596 -36.71 -4.20 4.96
C VAL A 596 -37.24 -5.06 6.11
N ASP A 597 -37.29 -4.50 7.33
CA ASP A 597 -37.81 -5.22 8.51
C ASP A 597 -39.32 -5.48 8.40
N GLY A 598 -40.06 -4.60 7.73
CA GLY A 598 -41.49 -4.73 7.47
C GLY A 598 -41.85 -5.41 6.14
N ASN A 599 -40.91 -6.12 5.51
CA ASN A 599 -41.11 -6.63 4.15
C ASN A 599 -42.33 -7.57 4.02
N PRO A 600 -43.04 -7.54 2.87
CA PRO A 600 -44.26 -8.34 2.66
C PRO A 600 -44.00 -9.79 2.23
N PHE A 601 -42.75 -10.19 1.96
CA PHE A 601 -42.38 -11.47 1.35
C PHE A 601 -42.34 -12.64 2.35
N GLY A 602 -42.78 -12.42 3.59
CA GLY A 602 -42.80 -13.44 4.64
C GLY A 602 -41.41 -13.85 5.14
N VAL A 603 -40.36 -13.14 4.73
CA VAL A 603 -38.99 -13.36 5.22
C VAL A 603 -38.80 -12.58 6.52
N ALA A 604 -38.49 -13.28 7.60
CA ALA A 604 -38.24 -12.65 8.89
C ALA A 604 -36.89 -11.92 8.86
N VAL A 605 -36.94 -10.60 8.75
CA VAL A 605 -35.78 -9.70 8.77
C VAL A 605 -35.90 -8.77 9.98
N SER A 606 -34.78 -8.53 10.68
CA SER A 606 -34.77 -7.78 11.95
C SER A 606 -33.50 -6.95 12.09
N VAL A 607 -33.15 -6.19 11.05
CA VAL A 607 -31.93 -5.38 10.95
C VAL A 607 -31.87 -4.34 12.06
N GLU A 608 -32.93 -3.55 12.27
CA GLU A 608 -32.96 -2.47 13.25
C GLU A 608 -32.70 -3.02 14.66
N GLN A 609 -33.41 -4.09 15.02
CA GLN A 609 -33.29 -4.73 16.33
C GLN A 609 -31.92 -5.37 16.52
N THR A 610 -31.43 -6.12 15.53
CA THR A 610 -30.21 -6.93 15.64
C THR A 610 -28.97 -6.05 15.70
N LEU A 611 -28.83 -5.11 14.77
CA LEU A 611 -27.70 -4.18 14.75
C LEU A 611 -27.82 -3.12 15.85
N GLY A 612 -28.99 -2.51 16.02
CA GLY A 612 -29.20 -1.47 17.02
C GLY A 612 -28.85 -1.97 18.44
N SER A 613 -29.30 -3.17 18.81
CA SER A 613 -28.97 -3.76 20.11
C SER A 613 -27.47 -4.04 20.25
N ALA A 614 -26.81 -4.50 19.19
CA ALA A 614 -25.39 -4.83 19.24
C ALA A 614 -24.51 -3.56 19.34
N LEU A 615 -24.81 -2.53 18.55
CA LEU A 615 -24.15 -1.23 18.61
C LEU A 615 -24.32 -0.57 19.99
N GLU A 616 -25.52 -0.63 20.57
CA GLU A 616 -25.76 -0.12 21.93
C GLU A 616 -24.97 -0.88 23.00
N ASN A 617 -24.78 -2.19 22.83
CA ASN A 617 -23.97 -2.98 23.74
C ASN A 617 -22.50 -2.57 23.68
N VAL A 618 -21.96 -2.30 22.48
CA VAL A 618 -20.59 -1.76 22.32
C VAL A 618 -20.49 -0.39 22.97
N ARG A 619 -21.43 0.52 22.67
CA ARG A 619 -21.50 1.86 23.26
C ARG A 619 -21.54 1.83 24.80
N ARG A 620 -22.30 0.88 25.39
CA ARG A 620 -22.40 0.72 26.85
C ARG A 620 -21.14 0.12 27.46
N ALA A 621 -20.44 -0.74 26.72
CA ALA A 621 -19.21 -1.37 27.17
C ALA A 621 -17.98 -0.45 27.07
N LEU A 622 -18.05 0.60 26.25
CA LEU A 622 -17.05 1.67 26.26
C LEU A 622 -17.02 2.38 27.62
N PRO A 623 -15.85 2.84 28.09
CA PRO A 623 -15.71 3.59 29.33
C PRO A 623 -16.69 4.77 29.35
N ALA A 624 -17.31 5.00 30.50
CA ALA A 624 -18.09 6.22 30.69
C ALA A 624 -17.12 7.40 30.70
N LEU A 625 -17.50 8.48 30.01
CA LEU A 625 -16.87 9.79 30.15
C LEU A 625 -16.92 10.17 31.64
N ALA A 626 -15.76 10.43 32.24
CA ALA A 626 -15.66 10.84 33.63
C ALA A 626 -16.07 12.31 33.82
#